data_AF-A0A6L4YW37-F1
#
_entry.id   AF-A0A6L4YW37-F1
#
_cell.length_a   1.000
_cell.length_b   1.000
_cell.length_c   1.000
_cell.angle_alpha   90.00
_cell.angle_beta   90.00
_cell.angle_gamma   90.00
#
_symmetry.space_group_name_H-M   'P 1'
#
loop_
_entity.id
_entity.type
_entity.pdbx_description
1 polymer ?
#
loop_
_entity_poly.entity_id
_entity_poly.type
_entity_poly.pdbx_seq_one_letter_code
_entity_poly.pdbx_strand_id
1 'polypeptide(L)' 'MVLNQPVIRVLPAGTFYNWLKKRDKLGGQFKVPRLSNNRDYVDEILKVAQF' A
#
# COMPACT_ATOMS: atom_id res chain seq x y z
N MET A 1 -4.13 16.64 -21.64
CA MET A 1 -4.67 15.82 -20.53
C MET A 1 -4.34 16.52 -19.24
N VAL A 2 -5.33 16.84 -18.40
CA VAL A 2 -5.13 17.55 -17.12
C VAL A 2 -5.21 16.54 -15.99
N LEU A 3 -4.44 16.74 -14.93
CA LEU A 3 -4.50 15.90 -13.73
C LEU A 3 -5.86 16.08 -13.05
N ASN A 4 -6.52 14.97 -12.76
CA ASN A 4 -7.75 14.94 -11.97
C ASN A 4 -7.42 15.02 -10.47
N GLN A 5 -8.44 15.30 -9.66
CA GLN A 5 -8.31 15.21 -8.21
C GLN A 5 -7.88 13.80 -7.77
N PRO A 6 -7.03 13.68 -6.74
CA PRO A 6 -6.60 12.38 -6.24
C PRO A 6 -7.76 11.63 -5.58
N VAL A 7 -7.82 10.33 -5.78
CA VAL A 7 -8.74 9.45 -5.06
C VAL A 7 -8.12 9.08 -3.72
N ILE A 8 -8.71 9.56 -2.63
CA ILE A 8 -8.28 9.26 -1.26
C ILE A 8 -9.03 8.01 -0.78
N ARG A 9 -8.28 7.03 -0.26
CA ARG A 9 -8.85 5.82 0.36
C ARG A 9 -8.30 5.68 1.77
N VAL A 10 -9.19 5.73 2.75
CA VAL A 10 -8.85 5.43 4.15
C VAL A 10 -8.73 3.93 4.30
N LEU A 11 -7.68 3.46 4.97
CA LEU A 11 -7.41 2.05 5.19
C LEU A 11 -7.56 1.71 6.67
N PRO A 12 -7.95 0.48 7.03
CA PRO A 12 -7.94 0.02 8.42
C PRO A 12 -6.56 0.18 9.08
N ALA A 13 -6.55 0.34 10.40
CA ALA A 13 -5.31 0.32 11.17
C ALA A 13 -4.56 -1.00 10.97
N GLY A 14 -3.24 -0.92 10.83
CA GLY A 14 -2.39 -2.11 10.65
C GLY A 14 -2.28 -2.62 9.21
N THR A 15 -2.96 -2.03 8.20
CA THR A 15 -2.85 -2.49 6.80
C THR A 15 -1.41 -2.59 6.30
N PHE A 16 -0.59 -1.56 6.50
CA PHE A 16 0.81 -1.57 6.04
C PHE A 16 1.67 -2.60 6.79
N TYR A 17 1.40 -2.82 8.07
CA TYR A 17 2.06 -3.85 8.87
C TYR A 17 1.73 -5.24 8.33
N ASN A 18 0.45 -5.54 8.09
CA ASN A 18 0.00 -6.81 7.54
C ASN A 18 0.51 -7.03 6.11
N TRP A 19 0.57 -5.97 5.30
CA TRP A 19 1.11 -6.04 3.95
C TRP A 19 2.62 -6.35 3.95
N LEU A 20 3.42 -5.69 4.80
CA LEU A 20 4.84 -6.01 4.97
C LEU A 20 5.05 -7.43 5.50
N LYS A 21 4.21 -7.87 6.45
CA LYS A 21 4.21 -9.25 6.98
C LYS A 21 3.97 -10.28 5.89
N LYS A 22 2.99 -10.06 5.00
CA LYS A 22 2.68 -10.97 3.89
C LYS A 22 3.81 -11.07 2.86
N ARG A 23 4.69 -10.08 2.80
CA ARG A 23 5.86 -10.04 1.90
C ARG A 23 7.14 -10.58 2.54
N ASP A 24 7.06 -11.12 3.76
CA ASP A 24 8.23 -11.47 4.59
C ASP A 24 9.22 -10.30 4.77
N LYS A 25 8.70 -9.07 4.76
CA LYS A 25 9.45 -7.81 4.95
C LYS A 25 9.08 -7.10 6.25
N LEU A 26 8.52 -7.85 7.20
CA LEU A 26 8.21 -7.33 8.52
C LEU A 26 9.46 -7.40 9.41
N GLY A 27 10.00 -6.22 9.74
CA GLY A 27 11.28 -6.08 10.43
C GLY A 27 12.41 -5.67 9.50
N GLY A 28 13.62 -5.50 10.04
CA GLY A 28 14.77 -4.98 9.29
C GLY A 28 14.59 -3.53 8.81
N GLN A 29 15.32 -3.14 7.76
CA GLN A 29 15.28 -1.78 7.20
C GLN A 29 14.35 -1.65 5.97
N PHE A 30 13.30 -2.47 5.88
CA PHE A 30 12.35 -2.41 4.77
C PHE A 30 11.32 -1.28 4.97
N LYS A 31 11.20 -0.40 3.97
CA LYS A 31 10.30 0.76 3.99
C LYS A 31 9.10 0.54 3.07
N VAL A 32 7.96 1.11 3.45
CA VAL A 32 6.78 1.21 2.57
C VAL A 32 7.08 2.23 1.45
N PRO A 33 7.00 1.83 0.17
CA PRO A 33 7.13 2.75 -0.96
C PRO A 33 6.00 3.79 -0.94
N ARG A 34 6.33 5.06 -1.18
CA ARG A 34 5.36 6.19 -1.11
C ARG A 34 4.80 6.59 -2.48
N LEU A 35 5.58 6.39 -3.54
CA LEU A 35 5.23 6.72 -4.91
C LEU A 35 5.73 5.60 -5.83
N SER A 36 4.91 5.20 -6.78
CA SER A 36 5.27 4.29 -7.86
C SER A 36 4.56 4.74 -9.13
N ASN A 37 5.19 4.51 -10.28
CA ASN A 37 4.58 4.76 -11.59
C ASN A 37 3.59 3.66 -11.99
N ASN A 38 3.62 2.52 -11.30
CA ASN A 38 2.69 1.41 -11.50
C ASN A 38 1.82 1.17 -10.25
N ARG A 39 0.80 0.33 -10.41
CA ARG A 39 -0.18 0.08 -9.35
C ARG A 39 0.10 -1.15 -8.50
N ASP A 40 1.16 -1.91 -8.78
CA ASP A 40 1.46 -3.19 -8.14
C ASP A 40 1.36 -3.12 -6.61
N TYR A 41 2.01 -2.13 -5.98
CA TYR A 41 1.95 -1.94 -4.53
C TYR A 41 0.56 -1.56 -4.04
N VAL A 42 -0.12 -0.65 -4.72
CA VAL A 42 -1.46 -0.18 -4.31
C VAL A 42 -2.45 -1.33 -4.40
N ASP A 43 -2.40 -2.11 -5.47
CA ASP A 43 -3.33 -3.21 -5.69
C ASP A 43 -3.06 -4.37 -4.72
N GLU A 44 -1.80 -4.63 -4.35
CA GLU A 44 -1.47 -5.55 -3.25
C GLU A 44 -1.96 -5.03 -1.88
N ILE A 45 -1.74 -3.76 -1.57
CA ILE A 45 -2.17 -3.15 -0.30
C ILE A 45 -3.69 -3.21 -0.17
N LEU A 46 -4.42 -2.92 -1.25
CA LEU A 46 -5.89 -2.97 -1.27
C LEU A 46 -6.42 -4.39 -1.02
N LYS A 47 -5.75 -5.43 -1.52
CA LYS A 47 -6.10 -6.84 -1.23
C LYS A 47 -5.91 -7.21 0.24
N VAL A 48 -5.03 -6.52 0.97
CA VAL A 48 -4.83 -6.73 2.41
C VAL A 48 -5.78 -5.85 3.25
N ALA A 49 -6.24 -4.73 2.69
CA ALA A 49 -7.19 -3.83 3.35
C ALA A 49 -8.64 -4.31 3.28
N GLN A 50 -9.00 -5.11 2.27
CA GLN A 50 -10.29 -5.75 2.15
C GLN A 50 -10.32 -7.03 3.00
N PHE A 51 -10.80 -6.90 4.24
CA PHE A 51 -11.35 -7.99 5.03
C PHE A 51 -12.87 -7.80 5.12
#